data_AF-A0A4R4SLU2-F1
#
_entry.id   AF-A0A4R4SLU2-F1
#
_cell.length_a   1.000
_cell.length_b   1.000
_cell.length_c   1.000
_cell.angle_alpha   90.00
_cell.angle_beta   90.00
_cell.angle_gamma   90.00
#
_symmetry.space_group_name_H-M   'P 1'
#
loop_
_entity.id
_entity.type
_entity.pdbx_description
1 polymer ?
#
loop_
_entity_poly.entity_id
_entity_poly.type
_entity_poly.pdbx_seq_one_letter_code
_entity_poly.pdbx_strand_id
1 'polypeptide(L)'
;MGAGELQDVAAEELALVGALGDVQARAKQAERERDARPLVFCLERVAGAYHDVHERCPAVPQGDEEPGAVHAGRVGLAEAVQVVLGNGLNVIGETPRERI
;
A
#
# COMPACT_ATOMS: atom_id res chain seq x y z
N MET A 1 11.95 26.99 5.56
CA MET A 1 11.11 25.87 6.03
C MET A 1 9.75 26.04 5.36
N GLY A 2 9.61 25.50 4.15
CA GLY A 2 8.31 25.51 3.47
C GLY A 2 7.40 24.56 4.22
N ALA A 3 6.34 25.09 4.82
CA ALA A 3 5.18 24.28 5.14
C ALA A 3 4.69 23.74 3.80
N GLY A 4 5.05 22.49 3.48
CA GLY A 4 4.38 21.76 2.43
C GLY A 4 2.94 21.66 2.87
N GLU A 5 2.09 22.55 2.35
CA GLU A 5 0.67 22.29 2.29
C GLU A 5 0.53 20.84 1.85
N LEU A 6 -0.30 20.07 2.55
CA LEU A 6 -0.74 18.77 2.06
C LEU A 6 -1.54 19.04 0.78
N GLN A 7 -0.81 19.30 -0.30
CA GLN A 7 -1.32 19.45 -1.65
C GLN A 7 -2.22 18.25 -1.91
N ASP A 8 -3.42 18.51 -2.44
CA ASP A 8 -4.50 17.57 -2.73
C ASP A 8 -4.07 16.10 -2.65
N VAL A 9 -4.22 15.50 -1.46
CA VAL A 9 -3.98 14.06 -1.29
C VAL A 9 -5.01 13.36 -2.18
N ALA A 10 -4.52 12.57 -3.14
CA ALA A 10 -5.41 11.92 -4.08
C ALA A 10 -6.36 10.96 -3.33
N ALA A 11 -7.59 10.84 -3.81
CA ALA A 11 -8.57 9.95 -3.20
C ALA A 11 -8.08 8.49 -3.17
N GLU A 12 -7.30 8.11 -4.18
CA GLU A 12 -6.61 6.83 -4.30
C GLU A 12 -5.57 6.62 -3.20
N GLU A 13 -4.76 7.65 -2.90
CA GLU A 13 -3.75 7.60 -1.83
C GLU A 13 -4.43 7.43 -0.47
N LEU A 14 -5.55 8.14 -0.23
CA LEU A 14 -6.35 7.96 0.98
C LEU A 14 -6.98 6.57 1.07
N ALA A 15 -7.50 6.04 -0.03
CA ALA A 15 -8.07 4.70 -0.10
C ALA A 15 -7.01 3.63 0.23
N LEU A 16 -5.79 3.78 -0.28
CA LEU A 16 -4.66 2.91 0.03
C LEU A 16 -4.30 2.96 1.52
N VAL A 17 -4.18 4.16 2.09
CA VAL A 17 -3.89 4.32 3.53
C VAL A 17 -4.97 3.65 4.39
N GLY A 18 -6.24 3.79 4.01
CA GLY A 18 -7.35 3.10 4.67
C GLY A 18 -7.23 1.58 4.58
N ALA A 19 -6.93 1.03 3.40
CA ALA A 19 -6.73 -0.40 3.20
C ALA A 19 -5.55 -0.94 4.02
N LEU A 20 -4.44 -0.21 4.10
CA LEU A 20 -3.27 -0.56 4.93
C LEU A 20 -3.62 -0.61 6.42
N GLY A 21 -4.44 0.35 6.89
CA GLY A 21 -4.88 0.41 8.28
C GLY A 21 -5.68 -0.81 8.75
N ASP A 22 -6.38 -1.48 7.83
CA ASP A 22 -7.22 -2.63 8.15
C ASP A 22 -6.42 -3.94 8.33
N VAL A 23 -5.21 -4.05 7.77
CA VAL A 23 -4.48 -5.33 7.67
C VAL A 23 -4.19 -5.94 9.03
N GLN A 24 -3.76 -5.13 10.00
CA GLN A 24 -3.44 -5.62 11.34
C GLN A 24 -4.67 -6.20 12.05
N ALA A 25 -5.84 -5.58 11.86
CA ALA A 25 -7.08 -6.10 12.42
C ALA A 25 -7.48 -7.43 11.77
N ARG A 26 -7.33 -7.54 10.45
CA ARG A 26 -7.64 -8.78 9.70
C ARG A 26 -6.66 -9.92 9.98
N ALA A 27 -5.38 -9.63 10.18
CA ALA A 27 -4.40 -10.63 10.61
C ALA A 27 -4.78 -11.22 11.97
N LYS A 28 -5.08 -10.37 12.96
CA LYS A 28 -5.55 -10.83 14.28
C LYS A 28 -6.87 -11.60 14.20
N GLN A 29 -7.77 -11.22 13.30
CA GLN A 29 -9.01 -11.94 13.07
C GLN A 29 -8.73 -13.35 12.53
N ALA A 30 -7.88 -13.46 11.51
CA ALA A 30 -7.51 -14.74 10.91
C ALA A 30 -6.91 -15.71 11.93
N GLU A 31 -6.06 -15.22 12.84
CA GLU A 31 -5.52 -16.02 13.95
C GLU A 31 -6.61 -16.53 14.90
N ARG A 32 -7.51 -15.64 15.35
CA ARG A 32 -8.60 -16.00 16.29
C ARG A 32 -9.57 -17.01 15.71
N GLU A 33 -9.93 -16.84 14.44
CA GLU A 33 -10.92 -17.65 13.75
C GLU A 33 -10.31 -18.91 13.12
N ARG A 34 -8.97 -18.99 13.06
CA ARG A 34 -8.21 -19.98 12.29
C ARG A 34 -8.67 -20.06 10.83
N ASP A 35 -8.91 -18.89 10.26
CA ASP A 35 -9.37 -18.73 8.89
C ASP A 35 -8.59 -17.60 8.22
N ALA A 36 -7.78 -17.94 7.22
CA ALA A 36 -6.97 -16.97 6.50
C ALA A 36 -7.76 -16.13 5.50
N ARG A 37 -8.98 -16.53 5.12
CA ARG A 37 -9.76 -15.88 4.05
C ARG A 37 -9.97 -14.37 4.28
N PRO A 38 -10.33 -13.89 5.48
CA PRO A 38 -10.49 -12.44 5.72
C PRO A 38 -9.19 -11.65 5.52
N LEU A 39 -8.03 -12.25 5.80
CA LEU A 39 -6.73 -11.64 5.56
C LEU A 39 -6.39 -11.64 4.06
N VAL A 40 -6.62 -12.75 3.35
CA VAL A 40 -6.41 -12.85 1.89
C VAL A 40 -7.18 -11.74 1.16
N PHE A 41 -8.49 -11.61 1.40
CA PHE A 41 -9.29 -10.54 0.79
C PHE A 41 -8.80 -9.13 1.18
N CYS A 42 -8.23 -8.97 2.37
CA CYS A 42 -7.65 -7.69 2.77
C CYS A 42 -6.37 -7.38 2.00
N LEU A 43 -5.50 -8.38 1.79
CA LEU A 43 -4.27 -8.24 1.01
C LEU A 43 -4.59 -7.97 -0.47
N GLU A 44 -5.60 -8.63 -1.04
CA GLU A 44 -6.09 -8.35 -2.39
C GLU A 44 -6.56 -6.91 -2.53
N ARG A 45 -7.32 -6.40 -1.54
CA ARG A 45 -7.77 -5.00 -1.54
C ARG A 45 -6.60 -4.02 -1.41
N VAL A 46 -5.57 -4.32 -0.63
CA VAL A 46 -4.34 -3.52 -0.55
C VAL A 46 -3.63 -3.50 -1.90
N ALA A 47 -3.48 -4.66 -2.55
CA ALA A 47 -2.86 -4.76 -3.87
C ALA A 47 -3.64 -3.98 -4.94
N GLY A 48 -4.98 -4.07 -4.92
CA GLY A 48 -5.85 -3.31 -5.82
C GLY A 48 -5.74 -1.79 -5.60
N ALA A 49 -5.82 -1.33 -4.35
CA ALA A 49 -5.68 0.10 -4.04
C ALA A 49 -4.28 0.63 -4.40
N TYR A 50 -3.22 -0.18 -4.22
CA TYR A 50 -1.88 0.20 -4.66
C TYR A 50 -1.77 0.24 -6.18
N HIS A 51 -2.43 -0.65 -6.90
CA HIS A 51 -2.48 -0.61 -8.37
C HIS A 51 -3.12 0.70 -8.86
N ASP A 52 -4.25 1.11 -8.26
CA ASP A 52 -4.89 2.38 -8.60
C ASP A 52 -3.98 3.60 -8.35
N VAL A 53 -3.28 3.63 -7.20
CA VAL A 53 -2.27 4.66 -6.92
C VAL A 53 -1.13 4.60 -7.93
N HIS A 54 -0.64 3.42 -8.28
CA HIS A 54 0.47 3.26 -9.23
C HIS A 54 0.11 3.76 -10.64
N GLU A 55 -1.12 3.53 -11.09
CA GLU A 55 -1.59 3.97 -12.41
C GLU A 55 -1.93 5.46 -12.46
N ARG A 56 -2.52 6.01 -11.38
CA ARG A 56 -3.09 7.38 -11.38
C ARG A 56 -2.21 8.41 -10.69
N CYS A 57 -1.29 7.98 -9.85
CA CYS A 57 -0.45 8.81 -9.00
C CYS A 57 1.01 8.32 -9.08
N PRO A 58 1.71 8.55 -10.20
CA PRO A 58 3.05 8.03 -10.40
C PRO A 58 4.01 8.54 -9.31
N ALA A 59 4.80 7.62 -8.77
CA ALA A 59 5.79 7.92 -7.73
C ALA A 59 7.07 8.57 -8.29
N VAL A 60 7.32 8.38 -9.58
CA VAL A 60 8.45 8.97 -10.30
C VAL A 60 7.93 10.14 -11.14
N PRO A 61 8.63 11.30 -11.15
CA PRO A 61 8.27 12.43 -11.99
C PRO A 61 8.22 12.03 -13.47
N GLN A 62 7.31 12.64 -14.23
CA GLN A 62 7.14 12.34 -15.65
C GLN A 62 7.54 13.52 -16.54
N GLY A 63 8.25 13.23 -17.64
CA GLY A 63 8.69 14.26 -18.59
C GLY A 63 9.68 15.24 -17.96
N ASP A 64 9.34 16.52 -17.98
CA ASP A 64 10.16 17.62 -17.43
C ASP A 64 9.72 17.99 -15.99
N GLU A 65 8.93 17.15 -15.32
CA GLU A 65 8.54 17.38 -13.93
C GLU A 65 9.72 17.19 -12.97
N GLU A 66 9.90 18.13 -12.05
CA GLU A 66 10.95 18.05 -11.03
C GLU A 66 10.51 17.15 -9.85
N PRO A 67 11.43 16.34 -9.28
CA PRO A 67 11.16 15.57 -8.06
C PRO A 67 10.73 16.45 -6.88
N GLY A 68 9.78 15.96 -6.09
CA GLY A 68 9.18 16.73 -4.99
C GLY A 68 8.68 15.85 -3.85
N ALA A 69 8.15 16.49 -2.80
CA ALA A 69 7.68 15.80 -1.59
C ALA A 69 6.56 14.79 -1.88
N VAL A 70 5.68 15.07 -2.85
CA VAL A 70 4.63 14.15 -3.30
C VAL A 70 5.19 12.84 -3.86
N HIS A 71 6.24 12.92 -4.68
CA HIS A 71 6.94 11.76 -5.24
C HIS A 71 7.58 10.92 -4.13
N ALA A 72 8.26 11.57 -3.19
CA ALA A 72 8.85 10.89 -2.03
C ALA A 72 7.77 10.22 -1.15
N GLY A 73 6.62 10.87 -0.94
CA GLY A 73 5.49 10.31 -0.22
C GLY A 73 4.93 9.05 -0.88
N ARG A 74 4.77 9.06 -2.21
CA ARG A 74 4.32 7.91 -3.00
C ARG A 74 5.29 6.74 -2.99
N VAL A 75 6.60 7.00 -3.00
CA VAL A 75 7.61 5.96 -2.77
C VAL A 75 7.44 5.35 -1.39
N GLY A 76 7.25 6.16 -0.34
CA GLY A 76 6.97 5.65 1.01
C GLY A 76 5.70 4.80 1.10
N LEU A 77 4.65 5.14 0.35
CA LEU A 77 3.45 4.30 0.23
C LEU A 77 3.76 2.95 -0.43
N ALA A 78 4.56 2.94 -1.50
CA ALA A 78 4.99 1.70 -2.15
C ALA A 78 5.79 0.79 -1.21
N GLU A 79 6.71 1.37 -0.43
CA GLU A 79 7.48 0.63 0.59
C GLU A 79 6.57 0.03 1.68
N ALA A 80 5.58 0.79 2.15
CA ALA A 80 4.61 0.31 3.13
C ALA A 80 3.80 -0.88 2.58
N VAL A 81 3.36 -0.79 1.32
CA VAL A 81 2.66 -1.88 0.63
C VAL A 81 3.55 -3.11 0.51
N GLN A 82 4.82 -2.95 0.12
CA GLN A 82 5.77 -4.05 0.01
C GLN A 82 5.91 -4.80 1.34
N VAL A 83 6.10 -4.08 2.45
CA VAL A 83 6.21 -4.70 3.79
C VAL A 83 4.92 -5.42 4.17
N VAL A 84 3.76 -4.80 3.95
CA VAL A 84 2.46 -5.36 4.29
C VAL A 84 2.15 -6.62 3.49
N LEU A 85 2.35 -6.61 2.18
CA LEU A 85 2.13 -7.77 1.33
C LEU A 85 3.15 -8.87 1.64
N GLY A 86 4.43 -8.52 1.84
CA GLY A 86 5.46 -9.48 2.22
C GLY A 86 5.13 -10.22 3.52
N ASN A 87 4.73 -9.47 4.56
CA ASN A 87 4.33 -10.05 5.84
C ASN A 87 3.03 -10.86 5.72
N GLY A 88 2.03 -10.34 4.99
CA GLY A 88 0.75 -11.00 4.81
C GLY A 88 0.85 -12.33 4.06
N LEU A 89 1.66 -12.37 3.00
CA LEU A 89 1.95 -13.60 2.25
C LEU A 89 2.60 -14.66 3.14
N ASN A 90 3.59 -14.27 3.95
CA ASN A 90 4.21 -15.18 4.91
C ASN A 90 3.19 -15.75 5.92
N VAL A 91 2.23 -14.94 6.39
CA VAL A 91 1.18 -15.39 7.32
C VAL A 91 0.26 -16.44 6.68
N ILE A 92 -0.01 -16.34 5.38
CA ILE A 92 -0.85 -17.32 4.67
C ILE A 92 -0.05 -18.52 4.11
N GLY A 93 1.26 -18.61 4.42
CA GLY A 93 2.13 -19.71 4.00
C GLY A 93 2.74 -19.56 2.60
N GLU A 94 2.57 -18.40 1.96
CA GLU A 94 3.18 -18.09 0.68
C GLU A 94 4.51 -17.37 0.87
N THR A 95 5.50 -17.68 0.04
CA THR A 95 6.79 -16.98 0.06
C THR A 95 6.75 -15.82 -0.95
N PRO A 96 6.91 -14.56 -0.51
CA PRO A 96 6.98 -13.43 -1.42
C PRO A 96 8.10 -13.61 -2.44
N ARG A 97 7.81 -13.36 -3.72
CA ARG A 97 8.82 -13.37 -4.78
C ARG A 97 9.23 -11.94 -5.11
N GLU A 98 10.51 -11.64 -4.98
CA GLU A 98 11.01 -10.28 -5.19
C GLU A 98 11.06 -9.89 -6.67
N ARG A 99 11.15 -10.88 -7.58
CA ARG A 99 11.18 -10.69 -9.04
C ARG A 99 10.52 -11.87 -9.75
N ILE A 100 9.64 -11.58 -10.71
CA ILE A 100 9.04 -12.57 -11.62
C ILE A 100 9.90 -12.78 -12.86
#